data_AF-A0A0F8XYQ3-F1
#
_entry.id   AF-A0A0F8XYQ3-F1
#
_cell.length_a   1.000
_cell.length_b   1.000
_cell.length_c   1.000
_cell.angle_alpha   90.00
_cell.angle_beta   90.00
_cell.angle_gamma   90.00
#
_symmetry.space_group_name_H-M   'P 1'
#
loop_
_entity.id
_entity.type
_entity.pdbx_description
1 polymer ?
#
loop_
_entity_poly.entity_id
_entity_poly.type
_entity_poly.pdbx_seq_one_letter_code
_entity_poly.pdbx_strand_id
1 'polypeptide(L)'
;MKSFHKTNIRPMKIGLIQIILTVAMVATMACSQEVSENKNDSIPLINDKFPRLIITSQNINDFVKNAETTHKHLYELTIRLADDFIREEPPQAQNAHNKYRRIGESLPSLGLAYHLTKDDKYLKGAEKWIEVLLDVETWEGSSNLGRSS
;
A
#
# COMPACT_ATOMS: atom_id res chain seq x y z
N MET A 1 51.92 -10.96 58.98
CA MET A 1 51.56 -12.20 58.25
C MET A 1 50.05 -12.37 58.29
N LYS A 2 49.36 -12.20 57.15
CA LYS A 2 47.95 -12.56 56.98
C LYS A 2 47.84 -13.45 55.74
N SER A 3 47.31 -14.66 55.95
CA SER A 3 47.21 -15.74 54.98
C SER A 3 46.11 -15.45 53.96
N PHE A 4 46.43 -15.63 52.67
CA PHE A 4 45.47 -15.59 51.56
C PHE A 4 44.86 -16.99 51.36
N HIS A 5 43.54 -17.11 51.54
CA HIS A 5 42.81 -18.29 51.09
C HIS A 5 42.44 -18.14 49.60
N LYS A 6 42.96 -19.05 48.77
CA LYS A 6 42.67 -19.18 47.34
C LYS A 6 41.57 -20.24 47.17
N THR A 7 40.34 -19.81 46.85
CA THR A 7 39.24 -20.74 46.51
C THR A 7 39.34 -21.15 45.04
N ASN A 8 39.50 -22.46 44.85
CA ASN A 8 39.64 -23.13 43.56
C ASN A 8 38.25 -23.48 43.02
N ILE A 9 37.73 -22.68 42.08
CA ILE A 9 36.42 -22.91 41.44
C ILE A 9 36.67 -23.63 40.12
N ARG A 10 36.22 -24.89 40.04
CA ARG A 10 36.34 -25.76 38.86
C ARG A 10 35.54 -25.19 37.67
N PRO A 11 36.13 -25.02 36.47
CA PRO A 11 35.43 -24.57 35.28
C PRO A 11 34.81 -25.76 34.55
N MET A 12 33.67 -26.28 35.01
CA MET A 12 33.04 -27.44 34.35
C MET A 12 31.50 -27.38 34.32
N LYS A 13 30.92 -26.17 34.36
CA LYS A 13 29.46 -25.97 34.23
C LYS A 13 29.02 -24.92 33.20
N ILE A 14 29.95 -24.14 32.66
CA ILE A 14 29.63 -23.03 31.73
C ILE A 14 29.36 -23.54 30.32
N GLY A 15 30.08 -24.57 29.86
CA GLY A 15 29.91 -25.13 28.52
C GLY A 15 28.57 -25.83 28.27
N LEU A 16 27.97 -26.45 29.31
CA LEU A 16 26.70 -27.17 29.17
C LEU A 16 25.50 -26.22 29.03
N ILE A 17 25.55 -25.07 29.73
CA ILE A 17 24.49 -24.05 29.69
C ILE A 17 24.45 -23.38 28.31
N GLN A 18 25.60 -23.16 27.71
CA GLN A 18 25.70 -22.50 26.41
C GLN A 18 25.16 -23.35 25.26
N ILE A 19 25.31 -24.69 25.33
CA ILE A 19 24.76 -25.63 24.35
C ILE A 19 23.23 -25.74 24.47
N ILE A 20 22.68 -25.75 25.70
CA ILE A 20 21.24 -25.81 25.92
C ILE A 20 20.56 -24.53 25.39
N LEU A 21 21.19 -23.37 25.54
CA LEU A 21 20.65 -22.09 25.04
C LEU A 21 20.59 -22.05 23.50
N THR A 22 21.58 -22.58 22.80
CA THR A 22 21.57 -22.62 21.32
C THR A 22 20.56 -23.63 20.78
N VAL A 23 20.38 -24.79 21.41
CA VAL A 23 19.35 -25.76 21.00
C VAL A 23 17.94 -25.19 21.20
N ALA A 24 17.70 -24.44 22.29
CA ALA A 24 16.42 -23.76 22.50
C ALA A 24 16.14 -22.69 21.43
N MET A 25 17.15 -21.90 21.03
CA MET A 25 17.00 -20.88 19.98
C MET A 25 16.71 -21.49 18.61
N VAL A 26 17.38 -22.60 18.25
CA VAL A 26 17.13 -23.29 16.96
C VAL A 26 15.78 -24.00 16.96
N ALA A 27 15.34 -24.58 18.08
CA ALA A 27 14.01 -25.17 18.20
C ALA A 27 12.90 -24.12 18.10
N THR A 28 13.09 -22.90 18.61
CA THR A 28 12.12 -21.81 18.41
C THR A 28 12.09 -21.30 16.96
N MET A 29 13.19 -21.33 16.22
CA MET A 29 13.19 -20.94 14.79
C MET A 29 12.63 -22.03 13.86
N ALA A 30 12.68 -23.30 14.27
CA ALA A 30 12.13 -24.42 13.50
C ALA A 30 10.61 -24.62 13.71
N CYS A 31 10.01 -24.03 14.74
CA CYS A 31 8.57 -24.14 15.03
C CYS A 31 7.72 -22.95 14.56
N SER A 32 8.26 -21.98 13.83
CA SER A 32 7.49 -20.86 13.27
C SER A 32 7.36 -20.88 11.75
N GLN A 33 7.51 -22.04 11.12
CA GLN A 33 6.85 -22.29 9.84
C GLN A 33 5.45 -22.82 10.12
N GLU A 34 4.56 -21.93 10.52
CA GLU A 34 3.15 -22.15 10.21
C GLU A 34 3.05 -22.12 8.68
N VAL A 35 3.03 -23.33 8.12
CA VAL A 35 2.43 -23.59 6.82
C VAL A 35 1.02 -23.03 6.93
N SER A 36 0.77 -21.86 6.34
CA SER A 36 -0.58 -21.32 6.20
C SER A 36 -1.30 -22.16 5.16
N GLU A 37 -1.71 -23.35 5.55
CA GLU A 37 -2.58 -24.20 4.76
C GLU A 37 -3.96 -23.55 4.71
N ASN A 38 -4.38 -23.28 3.47
CA ASN A 38 -5.76 -23.29 3.01
C ASN A 38 -6.67 -22.16 3.53
N LYS A 39 -6.47 -20.94 3.03
CA LYS A 39 -7.53 -19.92 2.99
C LYS A 39 -8.52 -20.28 1.88
N ASN A 40 -9.47 -21.13 2.22
CA ASN A 40 -10.90 -20.94 1.98
C ASN A 40 -11.21 -20.25 0.63
N ASP A 41 -11.66 -21.04 -0.36
CA ASP A 41 -12.30 -20.58 -1.62
C ASP A 41 -13.60 -19.78 -1.39
N SER A 42 -13.86 -19.36 -0.14
CA SER A 42 -14.83 -18.33 0.17
C SER A 42 -14.39 -17.03 -0.50
N ILE A 43 -15.21 -16.55 -1.45
CA ILE A 43 -15.13 -15.20 -1.99
C ILE A 43 -14.94 -14.25 -0.79
N PRO A 44 -13.85 -13.47 -0.72
CA PRO A 44 -13.62 -12.59 0.42
C PRO A 44 -14.81 -11.64 0.54
N LEU A 45 -15.52 -11.74 1.66
CA LEU A 45 -16.57 -10.79 2.02
C LEU A 45 -15.96 -9.40 1.92
N ILE A 46 -16.46 -8.61 0.97
CA ILE A 46 -16.04 -7.22 0.80
C ILE A 46 -16.38 -6.50 2.09
N ASN A 47 -15.37 -6.22 2.90
CA ASN A 47 -15.52 -5.42 4.10
C ASN A 47 -15.94 -4.00 3.70
N ASP A 48 -16.88 -3.39 4.43
CA ASP A 48 -17.38 -2.03 4.18
C ASP A 48 -16.35 -0.92 4.49
N LYS A 49 -15.10 -1.29 4.74
CA LYS A 49 -13.98 -0.37 4.95
C LYS A 49 -13.30 -0.02 3.63
N PHE A 50 -13.20 1.27 3.32
CA PHE A 50 -12.45 1.82 2.20
C PHE A 50 -11.12 2.45 2.67
N PRO A 51 -10.07 2.51 1.84
CA PRO A 51 -9.95 1.93 0.50
C PRO A 51 -9.77 0.39 0.55
N ARG A 52 -10.04 -0.31 -0.58
CA ARG A 52 -10.10 -1.80 -0.60
C ARG A 52 -9.73 -2.51 -1.92
N LEU A 53 -9.16 -1.80 -2.91
CA LEU A 53 -8.86 -2.40 -4.22
C LEU A 53 -7.37 -2.70 -4.40
N ILE A 54 -6.54 -1.66 -4.56
CA ILE A 54 -5.09 -1.78 -4.69
C ILE A 54 -4.43 -1.39 -3.36
N ILE A 55 -4.80 -0.21 -2.87
CA ILE A 55 -4.50 0.24 -1.51
C ILE A 55 -5.70 -0.15 -0.65
N THR A 56 -5.40 -0.70 0.53
CA THR A 56 -6.38 -1.18 1.49
C THR A 56 -6.19 -0.46 2.82
N SER A 57 -7.22 -0.47 3.66
CA SER A 57 -7.11 0.02 5.05
C SER A 57 -5.97 -0.63 5.86
N GLN A 58 -5.55 -1.84 5.47
CA GLN A 58 -4.49 -2.60 6.13
C GLN A 58 -3.09 -2.16 5.69
N ASN A 59 -2.91 -1.74 4.44
CA ASN A 59 -1.57 -1.46 3.88
C ASN A 59 -1.29 0.03 3.62
N ILE A 60 -2.28 0.91 3.82
CA ILE A 60 -2.14 2.34 3.51
C ILE A 60 -0.99 3.02 4.26
N ASN A 61 -0.73 2.64 5.52
CA ASN A 61 0.35 3.24 6.31
C ASN A 61 1.74 2.87 5.76
N ASP A 62 1.93 1.61 5.35
CA ASP A 62 3.17 1.16 4.72
C ASP A 62 3.37 1.85 3.38
N PHE A 63 2.29 2.04 2.62
CA PHE A 63 2.31 2.77 1.37
C PHE A 63 2.77 4.22 1.56
N VAL A 64 2.19 4.95 2.52
CA VAL A 64 2.58 6.33 2.86
C VAL A 64 4.06 6.38 3.28
N LYS A 65 4.49 5.48 4.16
CA LYS A 65 5.90 5.41 4.60
C LYS A 65 6.87 5.18 3.44
N ASN A 66 6.53 4.28 2.52
CA ASN A 66 7.36 4.00 1.35
C ASN A 66 7.39 5.19 0.39
N ALA A 67 6.29 5.91 0.26
CA ALA A 67 6.17 7.12 -0.54
C ALA A 67 7.07 8.26 0.00
N GLU A 68 7.33 8.31 1.31
CA GLU A 68 8.25 9.30 1.91
C GLU A 68 9.73 8.91 1.81
N THR A 69 10.03 7.64 1.50
CA THR A 69 11.37 7.07 1.57
C THR A 69 11.82 6.51 0.22
N THR A 70 11.65 5.21 0.01
CA THR A 70 12.17 4.45 -1.14
C THR A 70 11.51 4.86 -2.46
N HIS A 71 10.28 5.38 -2.41
CA HIS A 71 9.48 5.75 -3.58
C HIS A 71 9.17 7.24 -3.64
N LYS A 72 10.00 8.10 -3.02
CA LYS A 72 9.80 9.55 -2.99
C LYS A 72 9.57 10.20 -4.36
N HIS A 73 10.29 9.73 -5.37
CA HIS A 73 10.11 10.24 -6.74
C HIS A 73 8.72 9.93 -7.33
N LEU A 74 8.11 8.79 -6.98
CA LEU A 74 6.74 8.46 -7.39
C LEU A 74 5.71 9.28 -6.62
N TYR A 75 5.99 9.56 -5.33
CA TYR A 75 5.17 10.49 -4.55
C TYR A 75 5.14 11.86 -5.22
N GLU A 76 6.31 12.45 -5.51
CA GLU A 76 6.41 13.77 -6.13
C GLU A 76 5.72 13.82 -7.51
N LEU A 77 5.86 12.76 -8.30
CA LEU A 77 5.16 12.62 -9.58
C LEU A 77 3.63 12.59 -9.38
N THR A 78 3.15 11.81 -8.41
CA THR A 78 1.72 11.71 -8.10
C THR A 78 1.14 13.08 -7.73
N ILE A 79 1.83 13.81 -6.84
CA ILE A 79 1.40 15.15 -6.43
C ILE A 79 1.36 16.11 -7.61
N ARG A 80 2.38 16.08 -8.48
CA ARG A 80 2.41 16.93 -9.68
C ARG A 80 1.24 16.63 -10.62
N LEU A 81 0.99 15.37 -10.92
CA LEU A 81 -0.14 14.96 -11.78
C LEU A 81 -1.48 15.40 -11.19
N ALA A 82 -1.65 15.26 -9.88
CA ALA A 82 -2.86 15.67 -9.19
C ALA A 82 -3.04 17.20 -9.22
N ASP A 83 -1.98 17.97 -8.95
CA ASP A 83 -1.99 19.43 -9.01
C ASP A 83 -2.25 19.96 -10.43
N ASP A 84 -1.67 19.32 -11.45
CA ASP A 84 -1.96 19.63 -12.85
C ASP A 84 -3.44 19.39 -13.17
N PHE A 85 -3.97 18.23 -12.77
CA PHE A 85 -5.32 17.82 -13.12
C PHE A 85 -6.43 18.57 -12.35
N ILE A 86 -6.19 19.00 -11.10
CA ILE A 86 -7.14 19.85 -10.36
C ILE A 86 -7.36 21.20 -11.04
N ARG A 87 -6.30 21.75 -11.65
CA ARG A 87 -6.35 23.07 -12.31
C ARG A 87 -7.13 23.05 -13.62
N GLU A 88 -7.46 21.88 -14.11
CA GLU A 88 -8.23 21.71 -15.32
C GLU A 88 -9.73 21.85 -15.06
N GLU A 89 -10.43 22.30 -16.10
CA GLU A 89 -11.88 22.32 -16.11
C GLU A 89 -12.40 21.05 -16.79
N PRO A 90 -13.28 20.28 -16.12
CA PRO A 90 -13.96 19.17 -16.74
C PRO A 90 -14.68 19.63 -18.00
N PRO A 91 -14.53 18.90 -19.13
CA PRO A 91 -15.28 19.23 -20.32
C PRO A 91 -16.76 18.96 -20.08
N GLN A 92 -17.62 19.69 -20.78
CA GLN A 92 -19.04 19.34 -20.92
C GLN A 92 -19.13 18.09 -21.82
N ALA A 93 -18.84 16.93 -21.25
CA ALA A 93 -18.79 15.67 -21.98
C ALA A 93 -20.22 15.16 -22.24
N GLN A 94 -20.61 15.08 -23.51
CA GLN A 94 -21.88 14.50 -23.93
C GLN A 94 -21.80 12.98 -24.19
N ASN A 95 -20.58 12.41 -24.22
CA ASN A 95 -20.33 10.99 -24.51
C ASN A 95 -18.91 10.55 -24.08
N ALA A 96 -18.64 9.24 -24.12
CA ALA A 96 -17.35 8.62 -23.79
C ALA A 96 -16.32 8.58 -24.93
N HIS A 97 -16.14 9.70 -25.64
CA HIS A 97 -15.19 9.78 -26.74
C HIS A 97 -13.72 9.59 -26.27
N ASN A 98 -12.86 8.96 -27.08
CA ASN A 98 -11.43 8.72 -26.76
C ASN A 98 -10.64 9.97 -26.37
N LYS A 99 -11.10 11.16 -26.76
CA LYS A 99 -10.50 12.44 -26.35
C LYS A 99 -10.54 12.65 -24.84
N TYR A 100 -11.43 11.93 -24.14
CA TYR A 100 -11.60 11.96 -22.70
C TYR A 100 -10.85 10.84 -21.96
N ARG A 101 -10.10 9.99 -22.67
CA ARG A 101 -9.31 8.90 -22.06
C ARG A 101 -8.38 9.39 -20.95
N ARG A 102 -7.80 10.58 -21.14
CA ARG A 102 -6.94 11.24 -20.16
C ARG A 102 -7.61 11.41 -18.79
N ILE A 103 -8.94 11.58 -18.73
CA ILE A 103 -9.69 11.69 -17.47
C ILE A 103 -9.52 10.41 -16.66
N GLY A 104 -9.75 9.24 -17.25
CA GLY A 104 -9.58 7.94 -16.58
C GLY A 104 -8.13 7.66 -16.19
N GLU A 105 -7.16 8.19 -16.95
CA GLU A 105 -5.73 8.06 -16.65
C GLU A 105 -5.28 9.00 -15.52
N SER A 106 -5.89 10.19 -15.39
CA SER A 106 -5.46 11.24 -14.46
C SER A 106 -6.25 11.23 -13.14
N LEU A 107 -7.53 10.86 -13.17
CA LEU A 107 -8.41 10.85 -11.99
C LEU A 107 -7.85 10.02 -10.80
N PRO A 108 -7.22 8.84 -11.01
CA PRO A 108 -6.63 8.08 -9.90
C PRO A 108 -5.54 8.86 -9.13
N SER A 109 -4.86 9.81 -9.78
CA SER A 109 -3.84 10.63 -9.11
C SER A 109 -4.42 11.51 -8.00
N LEU A 110 -5.67 11.98 -8.14
CA LEU A 110 -6.36 12.77 -7.11
C LEU A 110 -6.65 11.92 -5.86
N GLY A 111 -7.23 10.74 -6.05
CA GLY A 111 -7.51 9.83 -4.93
C GLY A 111 -6.23 9.39 -4.23
N LEU A 112 -5.17 9.11 -4.99
CA LEU A 112 -3.88 8.74 -4.43
C LEU A 112 -3.23 9.90 -3.66
N ALA A 113 -3.25 11.11 -4.22
CA ALA A 113 -2.74 12.31 -3.57
C ALA A 113 -3.48 12.62 -2.26
N TYR A 114 -4.81 12.47 -2.22
CA TYR A 114 -5.58 12.60 -0.98
C TYR A 114 -5.15 11.56 0.06
N HIS A 115 -5.00 10.29 -0.32
CA HIS A 115 -4.59 9.25 0.62
C HIS A 115 -3.20 9.49 1.21
N LEU A 116 -2.29 10.04 0.42
CA LEU A 116 -0.91 10.35 0.78
C LEU A 116 -0.79 11.61 1.65
N THR A 117 -1.54 12.66 1.33
CA THR A 117 -1.37 14.00 1.96
C THR A 117 -2.43 14.34 3.00
N LYS A 118 -3.62 13.73 2.89
CA LYS A 118 -4.85 14.13 3.60
C LYS A 118 -5.28 15.57 3.32
N ASP A 119 -4.86 16.15 2.20
CA ASP A 119 -5.30 17.49 1.78
C ASP A 119 -6.63 17.40 1.02
N ASP A 120 -7.66 18.06 1.57
CA ASP A 120 -9.02 18.09 1.05
C ASP A 120 -9.13 18.66 -0.37
N LYS A 121 -8.14 19.43 -0.85
CA LYS A 121 -8.18 19.94 -2.24
C LYS A 121 -8.25 18.80 -3.25
N TYR A 122 -7.58 17.67 -2.98
CA TYR A 122 -7.59 16.50 -3.86
C TYR A 122 -8.92 15.75 -3.80
N LEU A 123 -9.54 15.69 -2.62
CA LEU A 123 -10.88 15.12 -2.47
C LEU A 123 -11.91 15.94 -3.26
N LYS A 124 -11.93 17.26 -3.05
CA LYS A 124 -12.84 18.18 -3.77
C LYS A 124 -12.62 18.15 -5.28
N GLY A 125 -11.35 18.06 -5.71
CA GLY A 125 -11.02 17.88 -7.12
C GLY A 125 -11.59 16.57 -7.67
N ALA A 126 -11.44 15.46 -6.94
CA ALA A 126 -11.99 14.17 -7.35
C ALA A 126 -13.53 14.20 -7.42
N GLU A 127 -14.19 14.80 -6.44
CA GLU A 127 -15.65 15.00 -6.43
C GLU A 127 -16.10 15.78 -7.67
N LYS A 128 -15.49 16.94 -7.95
CA LYS A 128 -15.76 17.77 -9.14
C LYS A 128 -15.72 16.95 -10.43
N TRP A 129 -14.68 16.13 -10.60
CA TRP A 129 -14.53 15.30 -11.81
C TRP A 129 -15.52 14.14 -11.84
N ILE A 130 -15.78 13.48 -10.71
CA ILE A 130 -16.71 12.34 -10.62
C ILE A 130 -18.15 12.79 -10.92
N GLU A 131 -18.59 13.93 -10.36
CA GLU A 131 -19.92 14.49 -10.64
C GLU A 131 -20.13 14.67 -12.15
N VAL A 132 -19.17 15.28 -12.84
CA VAL A 132 -19.24 15.47 -14.30
C VAL A 132 -19.27 14.15 -15.06
N LEU A 133 -18.56 13.11 -14.58
CA LEU A 133 -18.59 11.79 -15.20
C LEU A 133 -19.91 11.05 -14.98
N LEU A 134 -20.58 11.29 -13.84
CA LEU A 134 -21.89 10.71 -13.53
C LEU A 134 -23.01 11.40 -14.32
N ASP A 135 -22.82 12.66 -14.72
CA ASP A 135 -23.76 13.42 -15.56
C ASP A 135 -23.73 12.98 -17.05
N VAL A 136 -22.74 12.18 -17.46
CA VAL A 136 -22.68 11.66 -18.84
C VAL A 136 -23.76 10.60 -19.04
N GLU A 137 -24.77 10.93 -19.86
CA GLU A 137 -25.94 10.07 -20.12
C GLU A 137 -25.57 8.70 -20.70
N THR A 138 -24.60 8.67 -21.64
CA THR A 138 -24.17 7.43 -22.28
C THR A 138 -22.65 7.30 -22.37
N TRP A 139 -22.17 6.12 -21.99
CA TRP A 139 -20.80 5.69 -22.24
C TRP A 139 -20.73 4.92 -23.55
N GLU A 140 -20.86 5.63 -24.66
CA GLU A 140 -20.57 5.09 -25.99
C GLU A 140 -19.06 4.89 -26.12
N GLY A 141 -18.58 3.75 -25.63
CA GLY A 141 -17.19 3.36 -25.76
C GLY A 141 -16.77 3.47 -27.22
N SER A 142 -15.59 4.04 -27.46
CA SER A 142 -15.06 4.03 -28.82
C SER A 142 -14.96 2.59 -29.32
N SER A 143 -15.12 2.39 -30.62
CA SER A 143 -14.83 1.14 -31.33
C SER A 143 -13.39 0.62 -31.15
N ASN A 144 -12.58 1.24 -30.27
CA ASN A 144 -11.19 0.93 -30.01
C ASN A 144 -10.96 0.10 -28.73
N LEU A 145 -11.92 -0.75 -28.35
CA LEU A 145 -11.63 -1.94 -27.53
C LEU A 145 -10.80 -3.01 -28.29
N GLY A 146 -10.03 -2.62 -29.32
CA GLY A 146 -9.09 -3.51 -30.02
C GLY A 146 -9.22 -3.63 -31.54
N ARG A 147 -9.67 -2.61 -32.27
CA ARG A 147 -9.45 -2.55 -33.73
C ARG A 147 -8.74 -1.26 -34.10
N SER A 148 -7.41 -1.33 -34.16
CA SER A 148 -6.65 -0.46 -35.06
C SER A 148 -7.22 -0.64 -36.46
N SER A 149 -7.73 0.44 -37.06
CA SER A 149 -7.74 0.55 -38.52
C SER A 149 -6.32 0.76 -39.02
#